data_AF-A0A2X2L447-F1
#
_entry.id   AF-A0A2X2L447-F1
#
_cell.length_a   1.000
_cell.length_b   1.000
_cell.length_c   1.000
_cell.angle_alpha   90.00
_cell.angle_beta   90.00
_cell.angle_gamma   90.00
#
_symmetry.space_group_name_H-M   'P 1'
#
loop_
_entity.id
_entity.type
_entity.pdbx_description
1 polymer ?
#
loop_
_entity_poly.entity_id
_entity_poly.type
_entity_poly.pdbx_seq_one_letter_code
_entity_poly.pdbx_strand_id
1 'polypeptide(L)'
;MTKNDFKLAWRKLLKNKGFTLLNIIGLTLGFTGFILSYQYINRETSYDKWNPHYKDIYQIGLEAEGAFTDETSPSLAPLLKQNLPDIVYAGRKIVYNYGSYPLFGEKTVLIKNAALIDSSAARIFQIENATRTALQKQGSKGCDHGQKPYCRTTIQKRRLKF
;
A
#
# COMPACT_ATOMS: atom_id res chain seq x y z
N MET A 1 -30.89 39.55 -2.13
CA MET A 1 -31.04 39.32 -3.58
C MET A 1 -32.43 38.80 -3.85
N THR A 2 -33.13 39.49 -4.73
CA THR A 2 -34.57 39.43 -4.87
C THR A 2 -34.96 38.22 -5.72
N LYS A 3 -36.02 37.50 -5.31
CA LYS A 3 -36.59 36.35 -6.05
C LYS A 3 -36.85 36.67 -7.54
N ASN A 4 -37.04 37.95 -7.85
CA ASN A 4 -37.20 38.46 -9.20
C ASN A 4 -35.94 38.32 -10.07
N ASP A 5 -34.73 38.49 -9.53
CA ASP A 5 -33.50 38.43 -10.33
C ASP A 5 -33.17 37.00 -10.75
N PHE A 6 -33.37 36.03 -9.84
CA PHE A 6 -33.27 34.61 -10.16
C PHE A 6 -34.29 34.19 -11.21
N LYS A 7 -35.54 34.65 -11.08
CA LYS A 7 -36.60 34.39 -12.06
C LYS A 7 -36.30 35.02 -13.43
N LEU A 8 -35.69 36.20 -13.44
CA LEU A 8 -35.28 36.90 -14.66
C LEU A 8 -34.11 36.19 -15.34
N ALA A 9 -33.10 35.77 -14.57
CA ALA A 9 -31.96 34.99 -15.08
C ALA A 9 -32.42 33.64 -15.67
N TRP A 10 -33.30 32.91 -14.99
CA TRP A 10 -33.87 31.65 -15.48
C TRP A 10 -34.63 31.82 -16.80
N ARG A 11 -35.45 32.88 -16.92
CA ARG A 11 -36.13 33.21 -18.18
C ARG A 11 -35.14 33.57 -19.30
N LYS A 12 -34.06 34.29 -18.99
CA LYS A 12 -33.01 34.62 -19.98
C LYS A 12 -32.26 33.38 -20.47
N LEU A 13 -31.93 32.46 -19.56
CA LEU A 13 -31.28 31.17 -19.87
C LEU A 13 -32.17 30.31 -20.78
N LEU A 14 -33.47 30.22 -20.49
CA LEU A 14 -34.44 29.48 -21.31
C LEU A 14 -34.74 30.12 -22.67
N LYS A 15 -34.58 31.44 -22.80
CA LYS A 15 -34.79 32.15 -24.07
C LYS A 15 -33.59 31.96 -25.02
N ASN A 16 -32.37 31.91 -24.49
CA ASN A 16 -31.13 31.73 -25.26
C ASN A 16 -30.59 30.30 -25.13
N LYS A 17 -31.38 29.30 -25.55
CA LYS A 17 -31.09 27.87 -25.31
C LYS A 17 -29.77 27.39 -25.90
N GLY A 18 -29.42 27.79 -27.13
CA GLY A 18 -28.19 27.33 -27.79
C GLY A 18 -26.92 27.80 -27.07
N PHE A 19 -26.82 29.10 -26.78
CA PHE A 19 -25.69 29.68 -26.05
C PHE A 19 -25.59 29.15 -24.62
N THR A 20 -26.73 29.01 -23.96
CA THR A 20 -26.79 28.45 -22.60
C THR A 20 -26.35 26.98 -22.57
N LEU A 21 -26.77 26.18 -23.56
CA LEU A 21 -26.40 24.77 -23.66
C LEU A 21 -24.88 24.61 -23.88
N LEU A 22 -24.29 25.39 -24.80
CA LEU A 22 -22.84 25.36 -25.03
C LEU A 22 -22.04 25.70 -23.76
N ASN A 23 -22.45 26.73 -23.03
CA ASN A 23 -21.80 27.11 -21.77
C ASN A 23 -21.95 26.02 -20.69
N ILE A 24 -23.13 25.44 -20.53
CA ILE A 24 -23.35 24.36 -19.54
C ILE A 24 -22.53 23.13 -19.90
N ILE A 25 -22.49 22.73 -21.17
CA ILE A 25 -21.71 21.56 -21.61
C ILE A 25 -20.22 21.79 -21.38
N GLY A 26 -19.67 22.93 -21.81
CA GLY A 26 -18.25 23.25 -21.61
C GLY A 26 -17.86 23.28 -20.14
N LEU A 27 -18.70 23.91 -19.31
CA LEU A 27 -18.49 23.94 -17.86
C LEU A 27 -18.56 22.55 -17.23
N THR A 28 -19.56 21.75 -17.62
CA THR A 28 -19.76 20.39 -17.09
C THR A 28 -18.60 19.47 -17.47
N LEU A 29 -18.12 19.52 -18.71
CA LEU A 29 -16.98 18.73 -19.16
C LEU A 29 -15.69 19.14 -18.41
N GLY A 30 -15.46 20.44 -18.22
CA GLY A 30 -14.32 20.93 -17.45
C GLY A 30 -14.34 20.45 -16.00
N PHE A 31 -15.48 20.58 -15.31
CA PHE A 31 -15.63 20.08 -13.94
C PHE A 31 -15.54 18.55 -13.85
N THR A 32 -16.10 17.83 -14.81
CA THR A 32 -16.04 16.36 -14.83
C THR A 32 -14.59 15.89 -14.92
N GLY A 33 -13.82 16.47 -15.84
CA GLY A 33 -12.39 16.18 -15.95
C GLY A 33 -11.63 16.50 -14.66
N PHE A 34 -11.87 17.68 -14.08
CA PHE A 34 -11.25 18.08 -12.82
C PHE A 34 -11.57 17.12 -11.66
N ILE A 35 -12.84 16.73 -11.50
CA ILE A 35 -13.27 15.81 -10.43
C ILE A 35 -12.64 14.44 -10.60
N LEU A 36 -12.58 13.91 -11.83
CA LEU A 36 -11.93 12.62 -12.12
C LEU A 36 -10.43 12.67 -11.81
N SER A 37 -9.74 13.73 -12.24
CA SER A 37 -8.32 13.93 -11.91
C SER A 37 -8.09 14.06 -10.41
N TYR A 38 -8.92 14.84 -9.71
CA TYR A 38 -8.83 14.99 -8.26
C TYR A 38 -9.08 13.66 -7.54
N GLN A 39 -10.09 12.90 -7.96
CA GLN A 39 -10.39 11.58 -7.39
C GLN A 39 -9.22 10.63 -7.55
N TYR A 40 -8.58 10.61 -8.73
CA TYR A 40 -7.39 9.81 -8.97
C TYR A 40 -6.24 10.17 -8.02
N ILE A 41 -5.91 11.47 -7.91
CA ILE A 41 -4.87 11.95 -6.99
C ILE A 41 -5.22 11.64 -5.53
N ASN A 42 -6.48 11.85 -5.14
CA ASN A 42 -6.94 11.57 -3.78
C ASN A 42 -6.84 10.07 -3.47
N ARG A 43 -7.17 9.20 -4.42
CA ARG A 43 -7.01 7.75 -4.27
C ARG A 43 -5.54 7.38 -4.09
N GLU A 44 -4.66 7.91 -4.95
CA GLU A 44 -3.23 7.62 -4.89
C GLU A 44 -2.59 8.11 -3.58
N THR A 45 -2.96 9.29 -3.12
CA THR A 45 -2.39 9.88 -1.90
C THR A 45 -3.01 9.38 -0.59
N SER A 46 -4.17 8.71 -0.67
CA SER A 46 -4.82 8.11 0.50
C SER A 46 -4.46 6.64 0.69
N TYR A 47 -3.95 5.97 -0.35
CA TYR A 47 -3.65 4.55 -0.30
C TYR A 47 -2.65 4.18 0.80
N ASP A 48 -1.64 5.01 1.07
CA ASP A 48 -0.68 4.76 2.16
C ASP A 48 -1.17 5.17 3.55
N LYS A 49 -2.31 5.87 3.67
CA LYS A 49 -2.73 6.55 4.92
C LYS A 49 -3.69 5.75 5.80
N TRP A 50 -4.03 4.52 5.45
CA TRP A 50 -4.93 3.70 6.26
C TRP A 50 -4.31 3.29 7.60
N ASN A 51 -2.98 3.16 7.67
CA ASN A 51 -2.27 2.80 8.90
C ASN A 51 -1.92 4.08 9.68
N PRO A 52 -2.35 4.24 10.95
CA PRO A 52 -1.99 5.39 11.79
C PRO A 52 -0.48 5.65 11.88
N HIS A 53 0.34 4.60 11.79
CA HIS A 53 1.79 4.65 11.87
C HIS A 53 2.48 4.69 10.49
N TYR A 54 1.75 4.99 9.40
CA TYR A 54 2.30 4.96 8.03
C TYR A 54 3.56 5.81 7.79
N LYS A 55 3.83 6.80 8.65
CA LYS A 55 5.06 7.62 8.57
C LYS A 55 6.30 6.89 9.09
N ASP A 56 6.11 5.90 9.97
CA ASP A 56 7.18 5.20 10.69
C ASP A 56 7.46 3.81 10.10
N ILE A 57 6.77 3.43 9.02
CA ILE A 57 6.93 2.14 8.35
C ILE A 57 7.82 2.32 7.12
N TYR A 58 8.91 1.56 7.07
CA TYR A 58 9.91 1.65 6.01
C TYR A 58 10.14 0.29 5.36
N GLN A 59 10.38 0.29 4.03
CA GLN A 59 10.94 -0.88 3.35
C GLN A 59 12.45 -0.81 3.44
N ILE A 60 13.05 -1.95 3.73
CA ILE A 60 14.49 -2.12 3.70
C ILE A 60 14.81 -2.98 2.49
N GLY A 61 15.74 -2.49 1.67
CA GLY A 61 16.26 -3.20 0.53
C GLY A 61 17.77 -3.10 0.48
N LEU A 62 18.35 -3.79 -0.48
CA LEU A 62 19.77 -3.74 -0.79
C LEU A 62 19.98 -2.85 -2.00
N GLU A 63 21.02 -2.02 -1.94
CA GLU A 63 21.48 -1.25 -3.09
C GLU A 63 22.86 -1.77 -3.48
N ALA A 64 22.97 -2.28 -4.71
CA ALA A 64 24.22 -2.76 -5.30
C ALA A 64 24.33 -2.19 -6.71
N GLU A 65 25.48 -1.57 -7.02
CA GLU A 65 25.78 -1.04 -8.37
C GLU A 65 24.71 -0.09 -8.94
N GLY A 66 24.06 0.71 -8.07
CA GLY A 66 22.99 1.64 -8.46
C GLY A 66 21.63 0.97 -8.71
N ALA A 67 21.52 -0.35 -8.54
CA ALA A 67 20.26 -1.08 -8.56
C ALA A 67 19.76 -1.32 -7.13
N PHE A 68 18.51 -0.95 -6.86
CA PHE A 68 17.82 -1.25 -5.62
C PHE A 68 17.00 -2.53 -5.77
N THR A 69 17.18 -3.48 -4.85
CA THR A 69 16.32 -4.66 -4.70
C THR A 69 15.67 -4.65 -3.33
N ASP A 70 14.39 -5.02 -3.25
CA ASP A 70 13.70 -5.23 -1.97
C ASP A 70 13.86 -6.65 -1.44
N GLU A 71 14.62 -7.50 -2.14
CA GLU A 71 14.99 -8.83 -1.69
C GLU A 71 16.10 -8.73 -0.66
N THR A 72 15.82 -9.19 0.55
CA THR A 72 16.75 -9.19 1.67
C THR A 72 16.93 -10.59 2.24
N SER A 73 18.12 -10.86 2.79
CA SER A 73 18.37 -12.13 3.48
C SER A 73 17.35 -12.30 4.62
N PRO A 74 16.81 -13.53 4.82
CA PRO A 74 15.95 -13.83 5.95
C PRO A 74 16.54 -13.25 7.24
N SER A 75 17.81 -13.51 7.55
CA SER A 75 18.41 -13.10 8.83
C SER A 75 18.40 -11.59 9.11
N LEU A 76 18.15 -10.72 8.12
CA LEU A 76 18.19 -9.26 8.30
C LEU A 76 17.18 -8.74 9.31
N ALA A 77 15.88 -9.06 9.18
CA ALA A 77 14.84 -8.55 10.08
C ALA A 77 15.11 -8.84 11.58
N PRO A 78 15.45 -10.08 12.01
CA PRO A 78 15.77 -10.35 13.41
C PRO A 78 17.07 -9.69 13.86
N LEU A 79 18.09 -9.59 12.98
CA LEU A 79 19.33 -8.88 13.31
C LEU A 79 19.11 -7.39 13.53
N LEU A 80 18.25 -6.75 12.73
CA LEU A 80 17.89 -5.35 12.91
C LEU A 80 17.23 -5.13 14.27
N LYS A 81 16.29 -6.01 14.65
CA LYS A 81 15.63 -5.94 15.96
C LYS A 81 16.59 -6.16 17.13
N GLN A 82 17.63 -6.99 16.96
CA GLN A 82 18.62 -7.24 18.01
C GLN A 82 19.63 -6.10 18.17
N ASN A 83 20.07 -5.49 17.06
CA ASN A 83 21.16 -4.51 17.07
C ASN A 83 20.69 -3.05 17.10
N LEU A 84 19.42 -2.77 16.82
CA LEU A 84 18.86 -1.41 16.79
C LEU A 84 17.67 -1.30 17.76
N PRO A 85 17.85 -0.68 18.94
CA PRO A 85 16.80 -0.61 19.97
C PRO A 85 15.60 0.25 19.54
N ASP A 86 15.77 1.15 18.57
CA ASP A 86 14.72 2.04 18.07
C ASP A 86 13.65 1.32 17.22
N ILE A 87 13.92 0.08 16.80
CA ILE A 87 13.01 -0.69 15.93
C ILE A 87 12.02 -1.50 16.78
N VAL A 88 10.77 -1.03 16.83
CA VAL A 88 9.68 -1.70 17.57
C VAL A 88 9.34 -3.07 16.96
N TYR A 89 9.15 -3.11 15.64
CA TYR A 89 8.83 -4.32 14.89
C TYR A 89 9.65 -4.40 13.61
N ALA A 90 10.19 -5.58 13.34
CA ALA A 90 10.82 -5.92 12.07
C ALA A 90 10.17 -7.20 11.56
N GLY A 91 9.54 -7.13 10.40
CA GLY A 91 8.85 -8.24 9.76
C GLY A 91 9.33 -8.45 8.34
N ARG A 92 8.82 -9.50 7.71
CA ARG A 92 9.16 -9.84 6.32
C ARG A 92 7.90 -10.07 5.51
N LYS A 93 8.00 -9.74 4.22
CA LYS A 93 7.02 -10.12 3.20
C LYS A 93 7.72 -10.94 2.12
N ILE A 94 7.06 -11.98 1.63
CA ILE A 94 7.47 -12.71 0.44
C ILE A 94 6.28 -12.65 -0.52
N VAL A 95 6.49 -12.01 -1.67
CA VAL A 95 5.46 -11.88 -2.69
C VAL A 95 5.61 -13.01 -3.68
N TYR A 96 4.53 -13.73 -3.92
CA TYR A 96 4.45 -14.76 -4.94
C TYR A 96 3.42 -14.35 -5.98
N ASN A 97 3.89 -14.15 -7.21
CA ASN A 97 3.04 -13.73 -8.32
C ASN A 97 2.14 -14.88 -8.80
N TYR A 98 2.62 -16.13 -8.72
CA TYR A 98 1.90 -17.34 -9.12
C TYR A 98 2.29 -18.51 -8.22
N GLY A 99 1.30 -19.27 -7.71
CA GLY A 99 1.58 -20.49 -6.94
C GLY A 99 0.32 -21.27 -6.51
N SER A 100 0.48 -22.59 -6.35
CA SER A 100 -0.48 -23.47 -5.69
C SER A 100 -0.12 -23.57 -4.21
N TYR A 101 -1.03 -23.16 -3.33
CA TYR A 101 -0.79 -23.20 -1.88
C TYR A 101 -1.77 -24.15 -1.19
N PRO A 102 -1.28 -25.05 -0.31
CA PRO A 102 -2.16 -25.84 0.55
C PRO A 102 -2.68 -24.93 1.67
N LEU A 103 -3.85 -24.31 1.46
CA LEU A 103 -4.47 -23.46 2.50
C LEU A 103 -5.22 -24.27 3.56
N PHE A 104 -5.61 -25.53 3.26
CA PHE A 104 -6.42 -26.36 4.15
C PHE A 104 -6.13 -27.86 3.96
N GLY A 105 -4.92 -28.31 4.32
CA GLY A 105 -4.53 -29.73 4.20
C GLY A 105 -4.19 -30.13 2.76
N GLU A 106 -4.85 -31.16 2.24
CA GLU A 106 -4.47 -31.81 0.96
C GLU A 106 -4.90 -31.06 -0.31
N LYS A 107 -5.83 -30.10 -0.21
CA LYS A 107 -6.33 -29.37 -1.39
C LYS A 107 -5.51 -28.12 -1.64
N THR A 108 -4.76 -28.10 -2.75
CA THR A 108 -4.08 -26.91 -3.23
C THR A 108 -5.06 -26.01 -3.98
N VAL A 109 -5.07 -24.72 -3.65
CA VAL A 109 -5.79 -23.71 -4.44
C VAL A 109 -4.76 -22.87 -5.18
N LEU A 110 -5.03 -22.58 -6.46
CA LEU A 110 -4.23 -21.65 -7.24
C LEU A 110 -4.60 -20.23 -6.82
N ILE A 111 -3.64 -19.53 -6.22
CA ILE A 111 -3.82 -18.16 -5.79
C ILE A 111 -2.93 -17.29 -6.66
N LYS A 112 -3.55 -16.34 -7.35
CA LYS A 112 -2.84 -15.30 -8.08
C LYS A 112 -2.51 -14.17 -7.11
N ASN A 113 -1.26 -13.72 -7.11
CA ASN A 113 -0.76 -12.64 -6.24
C ASN A 113 -0.99 -12.89 -4.74
N ALA A 114 -0.26 -13.87 -4.19
CA ALA A 114 -0.25 -14.13 -2.76
C ALA A 114 0.96 -13.46 -2.10
N ALA A 115 0.79 -12.88 -0.92
CA ALA A 115 1.89 -12.41 -0.09
C ALA A 115 1.92 -13.22 1.21
N LEU A 116 3.04 -13.86 1.50
CA LEU A 116 3.30 -14.45 2.80
C LEU A 116 3.95 -13.41 3.70
N ILE A 117 3.38 -13.22 4.88
CA ILE A 117 3.88 -12.29 5.90
C ILE A 117 4.10 -13.04 7.21
N ASP A 118 5.13 -12.63 7.95
CA ASP A 118 5.34 -13.15 9.31
C ASP A 118 4.44 -12.46 10.33
N SER A 119 4.41 -12.99 11.55
CA SER A 119 3.60 -12.43 12.64
C SER A 119 3.99 -10.99 13.01
N SER A 120 5.27 -10.62 12.83
CA SER A 120 5.75 -9.26 13.06
C SER A 120 5.23 -8.29 11.99
N ALA A 121 5.28 -8.66 10.70
CA ALA A 121 4.71 -7.88 9.62
C ALA A 121 3.19 -7.73 9.75
N ALA A 122 2.48 -8.79 10.17
CA ALA A 122 1.05 -8.71 10.44
C ALA A 122 0.72 -7.65 11.52
N ARG A 123 1.56 -7.51 12.55
CA ARG A 123 1.40 -6.45 13.58
C ARG A 123 1.71 -5.06 13.05
N ILE A 124 2.75 -4.91 12.22
CA ILE A 124 3.09 -3.63 11.58
C ILE A 124 1.89 -3.11 10.78
N PHE A 125 1.22 -4.00 10.06
CA PHE A 125 0.05 -3.70 9.24
C PHE A 125 -1.29 -3.87 9.98
N GLN A 126 -1.29 -4.08 11.30
CA GLN A 126 -2.53 -4.22 12.07
C GLN A 126 -3.54 -5.22 11.45
N ILE A 127 -3.02 -6.29 10.83
CA ILE A 127 -3.84 -7.29 10.17
C ILE A 127 -4.44 -8.18 11.25
N GLU A 128 -5.72 -8.02 11.49
CA GLU A 128 -6.48 -8.89 12.36
C GLU A 128 -6.87 -10.17 11.62
N ASN A 129 -6.74 -11.30 12.31
CA ASN A 129 -7.26 -12.55 11.79
C ASN A 129 -8.77 -12.62 12.09
N ALA A 130 -9.58 -12.96 11.09
CA ALA A 130 -11.01 -13.23 11.26
C ALA A 130 -11.27 -14.32 12.31
N THR A 131 -10.29 -15.19 12.57
CA THR A 131 -10.29 -16.20 13.63
C THR A 131 -9.09 -15.93 14.54
N ARG A 132 -9.31 -15.51 15.79
CA ARG A 132 -8.28 -15.08 16.78
C ARG A 132 -7.15 -16.09 17.11
N THR A 133 -7.04 -17.22 16.41
CA THR A 133 -6.31 -18.42 16.87
C THR A 133 -5.21 -18.95 15.94
N ALA A 134 -4.95 -18.37 14.75
CA ALA A 134 -4.05 -19.04 13.79
C ALA A 134 -2.55 -18.66 13.86
N LEU A 135 -2.11 -17.81 14.79
CA LEU A 135 -0.68 -17.44 14.93
C LEU A 135 -0.03 -17.99 16.20
N GLN A 136 -0.42 -19.19 16.64
CA GLN A 136 0.38 -19.93 17.62
C GLN A 136 1.49 -20.72 16.91
N LYS A 137 2.73 -20.38 17.27
CA LYS A 137 4.02 -21.02 16.97
C LYS A 137 3.90 -22.40 16.29
N GLN A 138 4.17 -22.47 14.99
CA GLN A 138 4.85 -23.67 14.47
C GLN A 138 6.31 -23.58 14.91
N GLY A 139 6.75 -24.56 15.70
CA GLY A 139 8.08 -24.63 16.28
C GLY A 139 9.17 -24.46 15.23
N SER A 140 10.01 -23.46 15.42
CA SER A 140 11.26 -23.27 14.68
C SER A 140 12.19 -24.45 14.96
N LYS A 141 12.17 -25.47 14.10
CA LYS A 141 13.34 -26.34 13.95
C LYS A 141 14.42 -25.50 13.28
N GLY A 142 15.47 -25.20 14.03
CA GLY A 142 16.61 -24.43 13.54
C GLY A 142 17.32 -25.18 12.43
N CYS A 143 17.58 -24.49 11.33
CA CYS A 143 18.63 -24.87 10.39
C CYS A 143 19.82 -23.96 10.67
N ASP A 144 20.81 -24.53 11.35
CA ASP A 144 22.13 -23.98 11.59
C ASP A 144 22.94 -24.06 10.29
N HIS A 145 23.36 -22.93 9.73
CA HIS A 145 24.34 -22.86 8.65
C HIS A 145 25.26 -21.64 8.83
N GLY A 146 26.48 -21.92 9.29
CA GLY A 146 27.70 -21.63 8.53
C GLY A 146 28.12 -20.17 8.35
N GLN A 147 29.27 -19.83 8.97
CA GLN A 147 29.92 -18.52 9.01
C GLN A 147 30.48 -17.98 7.66
N LYS A 148 30.52 -16.62 7.57
CA LYS A 148 31.41 -15.68 6.82
C LYS A 148 31.00 -15.16 5.42
N PRO A 149 31.52 -13.99 4.95
CA PRO A 149 31.96 -12.78 5.65
C PRO A 149 31.21 -11.51 5.17
N TYR A 150 31.40 -10.41 5.93
CA TYR A 150 30.71 -9.12 5.81
C TYR A 150 30.82 -8.43 4.43
N CYS A 151 29.68 -8.18 3.78
CA CYS A 151 29.53 -7.09 2.80
C CYS A 151 29.02 -5.84 3.51
N ARG A 152 29.72 -4.71 3.33
CA ARG A 152 29.33 -3.39 3.84
C ARG A 152 28.01 -3.01 3.18
N THR A 153 26.90 -3.21 3.90
CA THR A 153 25.56 -3.01 3.35
C THR A 153 25.07 -1.62 3.74
N THR A 154 24.96 -0.73 2.76
CA THR A 154 24.33 0.58 2.96
C THR A 154 22.82 0.36 3.08
N ILE A 155 22.27 0.52 4.27
CA ILE A 155 20.83 0.37 4.53
C ILE A 155 20.13 1.63 4.01
N GLN A 156 19.56 1.57 2.81
CA GLN A 156 18.73 2.65 2.29
C GLN A 156 17.29 2.44 2.79
N LYS A 157 16.81 3.35 3.64
CA LYS A 157 15.40 3.40 4.05
C LYS A 157 14.61 4.04 2.92
N ARG A 158 13.79 3.26 2.20
CA ARG A 158 12.84 3.80 1.23
C ARG A 158 11.44 3.73 1.83
N ARG A 159 10.71 4.83 1.76
CA ARG A 159 9.31 4.89 2.19
C ARG A 159 8.52 3.93 1.31
N LEU A 160 7.75 3.02 1.93
CA LEU A 160 6.79 2.19 1.21
C LEU A 160 5.77 3.13 0.56
N LYS A 161 5.77 3.14 -0.77
CA LYS A 161 4.61 3.54 -1.55
C LYS A 161 3.94 2.23 -1.95
N PHE A 162 2.77 1.95 -1.41
CA PHE A 162 1.98 0.81 -1.84
C PHE A 162 1.16 1.17 -3.09
#